data_AF-A0A931WBG8-F1
#
_entry.id   AF-A0A931WBG8-F1
#
_cell.length_a   1.000
_cell.length_b   1.000
_cell.length_c   1.000
_cell.angle_alpha   90.00
_cell.angle_beta   90.00
_cell.angle_gamma   90.00
#
_symmetry.space_group_name_H-M   'P 1'
#
loop_
_entity.id
_entity.type
_entity.pdbx_description
1 polymer ?
#
loop_
_entity_poly.entity_id
_entity_poly.type
_entity_poly.pdbx_seq_one_letter_code
_entity_poly.pdbx_strand_id
1 'polypeptide(L)'
;MHKTTYHAALLSNFTVKGVEEKLRQQAARYGIPIQAYLGEYGQWQQEILGEELYAFKLDIIYLVVDFEDAVSQISLIDQLCFKTSAKIIVCTKVDESAADTAVNEELVRRFKNNTQVHVFDFNRWIASLGKDAYWNTKYRELADMRLAPHAFELFANELVAYLVPLAGKTKKCLVLDLDNTLWGGVIGEDGLSGIALSPSGAGSPFYEFQRAIKQLQESGIILAINSRNNEADVAEVFAKHRHMLLTEDDFAAARINWSNKAQNMQELAQELNIGLESMVFIDDDPRNRELVASALPEMAVIDLPRDPREYVSALRSYKGFTRFSITDEDRKKAHMYADEKKRRKLKEKSIDLESFLRGLRMRINIHPILDEHVARASQLTQKTNQFNLTTRRYQEEVLGDRHFAAFV
;
A
#
# COMPACT_ATOMS: atom_id res chain seq x y z
N MET A 1 -0.95 17.36 14.75
CA MET A 1 -2.15 17.94 14.09
C MET A 1 -2.35 17.21 12.78
N HIS A 2 -3.50 16.58 12.56
CA HIS A 2 -3.82 16.04 11.23
C HIS A 2 -4.07 17.22 10.29
N LYS A 3 -3.37 17.25 9.15
CA LYS A 3 -3.54 18.28 8.14
C LYS A 3 -4.96 18.20 7.57
N THR A 4 -5.69 19.31 7.61
CA THR A 4 -7.12 19.36 7.26
C THR A 4 -7.36 19.32 5.75
N THR A 5 -6.36 19.65 4.93
CA THR A 5 -6.45 19.65 3.46
C THR A 5 -5.05 19.53 2.87
N TYR A 6 -4.89 18.72 1.82
CA TYR A 6 -3.63 18.58 1.07
C TYR A 6 -3.67 19.42 -0.19
N HIS A 7 -2.55 20.03 -0.55
CA HIS A 7 -2.40 20.80 -1.77
C HIS A 7 -1.69 19.95 -2.82
N ALA A 8 -2.38 19.69 -3.93
CA ALA A 8 -1.84 18.91 -5.04
C ALA A 8 -1.73 19.80 -6.29
N ALA A 9 -0.65 19.68 -7.05
CA ALA A 9 -0.54 20.31 -8.37
C ALA A 9 -0.61 19.22 -9.45
N LEU A 10 -1.31 19.51 -10.54
CA LEU A 10 -1.31 18.69 -11.75
C LEU A 10 -0.80 19.55 -12.90
N LEU A 11 0.44 19.29 -13.33
CA LEU A 11 1.10 20.02 -14.41
C LEU A 11 1.18 19.10 -15.63
N SER A 12 0.74 19.59 -16.79
CA SER A 12 0.73 18.83 -18.03
C SER A 12 0.96 19.69 -19.27
N ASN A 13 1.34 19.05 -20.38
CA ASN A 13 1.41 19.66 -21.70
C ASN A 13 0.32 19.17 -22.66
N PHE A 14 -0.69 18.47 -22.14
CA PHE A 14 -1.93 18.11 -22.82
C PHE A 14 -3.12 18.19 -21.87
N THR A 15 -4.34 18.15 -22.39
CA THR A 15 -5.55 18.36 -21.57
C THR A 15 -5.76 17.23 -20.55
N VAL A 16 -5.71 17.57 -19.26
CA VAL A 16 -5.92 16.65 -18.11
C VAL A 16 -6.97 17.12 -17.10
N LYS A 17 -7.75 18.16 -17.43
CA LYS A 17 -8.71 18.78 -16.50
C LYS A 17 -9.66 17.77 -15.83
N GLY A 18 -10.17 16.79 -16.58
CA GLY A 18 -11.06 15.76 -16.01
C GLY A 18 -10.37 14.78 -15.05
N VAL A 19 -9.04 14.67 -15.09
CA VAL A 19 -8.27 13.87 -14.12
C VAL A 19 -8.27 14.53 -12.75
N GLU A 20 -8.20 15.86 -12.69
CA GLU A 20 -8.19 16.62 -11.43
C GLU A 20 -9.50 16.42 -10.65
N GLU A 21 -10.65 16.53 -11.32
CA GLU A 21 -11.96 16.28 -10.72
C GLU A 21 -12.06 14.84 -10.17
N LYS A 22 -11.60 13.86 -10.96
CA LYS A 22 -11.59 12.45 -10.55
C LYS A 22 -10.60 12.18 -9.42
N LEU A 23 -9.46 12.86 -9.38
CA LEU A 23 -8.48 12.75 -8.31
C LEU A 23 -9.06 13.24 -6.98
N ARG A 24 -9.81 14.35 -6.99
CA ARG A 24 -10.54 14.81 -5.79
C ARG A 24 -11.53 13.78 -5.29
N GLN A 25 -12.30 13.17 -6.19
CA GLN A 25 -13.26 12.11 -5.85
C GLN A 25 -12.55 10.89 -5.24
N GLN A 26 -11.46 10.41 -5.85
CA GLN A 26 -10.72 9.26 -5.32
C GLN A 26 -10.07 9.59 -3.97
N ALA A 27 -9.47 10.77 -3.80
CA ALA A 27 -8.86 11.18 -2.54
C ALA A 27 -9.89 11.28 -1.40
N ALA A 28 -11.11 11.76 -1.69
CA ALA A 28 -12.20 11.82 -0.72
C ALA A 28 -12.60 10.43 -0.20
N ARG A 29 -12.52 9.37 -1.01
CA ARG A 29 -12.79 7.97 -0.56
C ARG A 29 -11.83 7.48 0.51
N TYR A 30 -10.63 8.06 0.59
CA TYR A 30 -9.64 7.78 1.65
C TYR A 30 -9.69 8.80 2.81
N GLY A 31 -10.67 9.72 2.80
CA GLY A 31 -10.76 10.82 3.75
C GLY A 31 -9.61 11.82 3.61
N ILE A 32 -9.14 12.05 2.38
CA ILE A 32 -8.05 12.96 2.04
C ILE A 32 -8.64 14.12 1.23
N PRO A 33 -9.13 15.19 1.89
CA PRO A 33 -9.57 16.38 1.18
C PRO A 33 -8.37 17.04 0.50
N ILE A 34 -8.50 17.35 -0.79
CA ILE A 34 -7.46 18.01 -1.57
C ILE A 34 -7.95 19.34 -2.17
N GLN A 35 -7.06 20.32 -2.18
CA GLN A 35 -7.13 21.49 -3.02
C GLN A 35 -6.13 21.31 -4.17
N ALA A 36 -6.63 21.28 -5.41
CA ALA A 36 -5.78 21.11 -6.57
C ALA A 36 -5.47 22.46 -7.24
N TYR A 37 -4.21 22.62 -7.61
CA TYR A 37 -3.72 23.60 -8.57
C TYR A 37 -3.61 22.90 -9.93
N LEU A 38 -4.29 23.42 -10.95
CA LEU A 38 -4.18 22.90 -12.31
C LEU A 38 -3.31 23.86 -13.11
N GLY A 39 -2.20 23.35 -13.63
CA GLY A 39 -1.31 24.17 -14.43
C GLY A 39 -1.95 24.65 -15.73
N GLU A 40 -1.56 25.84 -16.19
CA GLU A 40 -1.97 26.33 -17.50
C GLU A 40 -1.44 25.41 -18.61
N TYR A 41 -2.29 25.17 -19.60
CA TYR A 41 -2.00 24.25 -20.69
C TYR A 41 -0.68 24.61 -21.39
N GLY A 42 0.27 23.66 -21.40
CA GLY A 42 1.58 23.85 -22.04
C GLY A 42 2.55 24.77 -21.30
N GLN A 43 2.15 25.37 -20.17
CA GLN A 43 2.96 26.32 -19.40
C GLN A 43 3.72 25.71 -18.23
N TRP A 44 3.73 24.38 -18.11
CA TRP A 44 4.36 23.66 -16.99
C TRP A 44 5.81 24.11 -16.69
N GLN A 45 6.60 24.44 -17.73
CA GLN A 45 7.97 24.96 -17.54
C GLN A 45 7.97 26.35 -16.89
N GLN A 46 7.08 27.24 -17.36
CA GLN A 46 6.95 28.60 -16.82
C GLN A 46 6.45 28.56 -15.38
N GLU A 47 5.54 27.65 -15.06
CA GLU A 47 5.03 27.48 -13.70
C GLU A 47 6.08 26.93 -12.72
N ILE A 48 6.93 25.99 -13.16
CA ILE A 48 8.06 25.52 -12.35
C ILE A 48 9.06 26.66 -12.11
N LEU A 49 9.23 27.56 -13.07
CA LEU A 49 10.13 28.71 -12.95
C LEU A 49 9.53 29.86 -12.12
N GLY A 50 8.22 30.09 -12.21
CA GLY A 50 7.48 31.16 -11.55
C GLY A 50 7.20 30.91 -10.07
N GLU A 51 6.73 31.94 -9.35
CA GLU A 51 6.52 31.87 -7.88
C GLU A 51 5.11 31.37 -7.49
N GLU A 52 4.12 31.50 -8.38
CA GLU A 52 2.71 31.21 -8.08
C GLU A 52 2.47 29.76 -7.63
N LEU A 53 3.12 28.80 -8.30
CA LEU A 53 3.06 27.39 -7.94
C LEU A 53 3.49 27.15 -6.49
N TYR A 54 4.56 27.82 -6.05
CA TYR A 54 5.14 27.65 -4.71
C TYR A 54 4.34 28.38 -3.62
N ALA A 55 3.66 29.48 -3.98
CA ALA A 55 2.76 30.19 -3.07
C ALA A 55 1.59 29.29 -2.60
N PHE A 56 1.23 28.26 -3.38
CA PHE A 56 0.18 27.29 -3.05
C PHE A 56 0.56 26.27 -1.96
N LYS A 57 1.82 26.26 -1.49
CA LYS A 57 2.32 25.36 -0.41
C LYS A 57 1.97 23.90 -0.65
N LEU A 58 2.42 23.41 -1.79
CA LEU A 58 2.14 22.08 -2.32
C LEU A 58 2.68 20.96 -1.41
N ASP A 59 1.89 19.91 -1.26
CA ASP A 59 2.31 18.64 -0.65
C ASP A 59 2.78 17.65 -1.70
N ILE A 60 2.16 17.68 -2.88
CA ILE A 60 2.45 16.78 -3.99
C ILE A 60 2.28 17.49 -5.33
N ILE A 61 3.12 17.14 -6.29
CA ILE A 61 3.11 17.65 -7.66
C ILE A 61 3.11 16.45 -8.59
N TYR A 62 2.12 16.39 -9.49
CA TYR A 62 2.03 15.40 -10.54
C TYR A 62 2.47 16.04 -11.86
N LEU A 63 3.59 15.58 -12.41
CA LEU A 63 4.09 15.97 -13.73
C LEU A 63 3.63 14.94 -14.76
N VAL A 64 2.56 15.28 -15.48
CA VAL A 64 1.96 14.48 -16.55
C VAL A 64 2.28 15.14 -17.88
N VAL A 65 3.56 15.04 -18.27
CA VAL A 65 4.09 15.76 -19.42
C VAL A 65 4.67 14.74 -20.39
N ASP A 66 4.44 14.96 -21.68
CA ASP A 66 5.09 14.23 -22.76
C ASP A 66 6.38 14.96 -23.16
N PHE A 67 7.53 14.40 -22.80
CA PHE A 67 8.83 15.08 -22.90
C PHE A 67 9.54 14.81 -24.24
N GLU A 68 10.24 15.81 -24.77
CA GLU A 68 11.04 15.66 -26.00
C GLU A 68 12.40 15.01 -25.73
N ASP A 69 13.08 15.39 -24.64
CA ASP A 69 14.37 14.84 -24.22
C ASP A 69 14.51 14.71 -22.70
N ALA A 70 15.29 13.72 -22.25
CA ALA A 70 15.46 13.43 -20.83
C ALA A 70 16.31 14.45 -20.07
N VAL A 71 17.30 15.07 -20.73
CA VAL A 71 18.30 15.92 -20.07
C VAL A 71 17.64 17.22 -19.61
N SER A 72 16.92 17.89 -20.51
CA SER A 72 16.16 19.10 -20.21
C SER A 72 15.11 18.84 -19.12
N GLN A 73 14.45 17.70 -19.20
CA GLN A 73 13.45 17.29 -18.23
C GLN A 73 14.04 17.06 -16.83
N ILE A 74 15.12 16.29 -16.72
CA ILE A 74 15.77 16.01 -15.43
C ILE A 74 16.26 17.30 -14.80
N SER A 75 16.83 18.21 -15.60
CA SER A 75 17.25 19.54 -15.12
C SER A 75 16.08 20.33 -14.51
N LEU A 76 14.91 20.33 -15.16
CA LEU A 76 13.71 21.00 -14.63
C LEU A 76 13.17 20.33 -13.36
N ILE A 77 13.18 19.00 -13.30
CA ILE A 77 12.76 18.26 -12.09
C ILE A 77 13.73 18.54 -10.94
N ASP A 78 15.03 18.59 -11.19
CA ASP A 78 16.04 18.90 -10.17
C ASP A 78 15.88 20.34 -9.65
N GLN A 79 15.55 21.29 -10.52
CA GLN A 79 15.19 22.67 -10.11
C GLN A 79 13.92 22.69 -9.25
N LEU A 80 12.89 21.92 -9.62
CA LEU A 80 11.67 21.80 -8.84
C LEU A 80 11.98 21.24 -7.44
N CYS A 81 12.81 20.19 -7.35
CA CYS A 81 13.25 19.62 -6.08
C CYS A 81 13.96 20.65 -5.19
N PHE A 82 14.73 21.57 -5.78
CA PHE A 82 15.41 22.61 -5.03
C PHE A 82 14.45 23.67 -4.46
N LYS A 83 13.35 23.96 -5.16
CA LYS A 83 12.40 25.02 -4.79
C LYS A 83 11.27 24.56 -3.87
N THR A 84 10.99 23.26 -3.77
CA THR A 84 9.90 22.75 -2.92
C THR A 84 10.30 21.48 -2.18
N SER A 85 9.69 21.24 -1.01
CA SER A 85 9.76 19.97 -0.29
C SER A 85 8.63 19.00 -0.65
N ALA A 86 7.73 19.39 -1.56
CA ALA A 86 6.62 18.56 -2.02
C ALA A 86 7.12 17.24 -2.62
N LYS A 87 6.32 16.18 -2.52
CA LYS A 87 6.54 14.96 -3.32
C LYS A 87 6.32 15.27 -4.79
N ILE A 88 7.16 14.71 -5.66
CA ILE A 88 7.06 14.93 -7.10
C ILE A 88 6.83 13.57 -7.76
N ILE A 89 5.71 13.43 -8.45
CA ILE A 89 5.35 12.22 -9.19
C ILE A 89 5.52 12.53 -10.66
N VAL A 90 6.46 11.87 -11.32
CA VAL A 90 6.78 12.09 -12.73
C VAL A 90 6.25 10.92 -13.54
N CYS A 91 5.36 11.18 -14.48
CA CYS A 91 4.89 10.16 -15.41
C CYS A 91 5.96 9.90 -16.48
N THR A 92 6.23 8.63 -16.77
CA THR A 92 6.90 8.25 -18.01
C THR A 92 6.06 8.67 -19.22
N LYS A 93 6.69 8.83 -20.38
CA LYS A 93 5.94 9.06 -21.62
C LYS A 93 5.48 7.75 -22.24
N VAL A 94 4.46 7.77 -23.09
CA VAL A 94 4.05 6.57 -23.81
C VAL A 94 5.04 6.31 -24.95
N ASP A 95 5.60 5.12 -25.00
CA ASP A 95 6.62 4.77 -26.00
C ASP A 95 5.99 4.68 -27.39
N GLU A 96 6.37 5.59 -28.29
CA GLU A 96 6.02 5.58 -29.72
C GLU A 96 7.27 5.40 -30.59
N SER A 97 8.47 5.56 -30.02
CA SER A 97 9.77 5.42 -30.67
C SER A 97 10.86 4.92 -29.70
N ALA A 98 12.01 4.50 -30.24
CA ALA A 98 13.17 4.11 -29.43
C ALA A 98 13.76 5.28 -28.60
N ALA A 99 13.58 6.52 -29.06
CA ALA A 99 13.98 7.70 -28.31
C ALA A 99 13.14 7.84 -27.03
N ASP A 100 11.85 7.53 -27.09
CA ASP A 100 10.94 7.62 -25.95
C ASP A 100 11.31 6.62 -24.86
N THR A 101 11.61 5.39 -25.26
CA THR A 101 12.09 4.34 -24.35
C THR A 101 13.37 4.77 -23.65
N ALA A 102 14.33 5.37 -24.38
CA ALA A 102 15.57 5.85 -23.79
C ALA A 102 15.33 6.98 -22.75
N VAL A 103 14.38 7.89 -23.02
CA VAL A 103 13.99 8.94 -22.06
C VAL A 103 13.40 8.31 -20.79
N ASN A 104 12.49 7.36 -20.94
CA ASN A 104 11.87 6.67 -19.82
C ASN A 104 12.87 5.91 -18.95
N GLU A 105 13.80 5.19 -19.58
CA GLU A 105 14.87 4.48 -18.88
C GLU A 105 15.78 5.44 -18.09
N GLU A 106 16.10 6.60 -18.65
CA GLU A 106 16.89 7.64 -17.98
C GLU A 106 16.19 8.17 -16.73
N LEU A 107 14.90 8.49 -16.82
CA LEU A 107 14.11 8.99 -15.68
C LEU A 107 14.06 7.97 -14.55
N VAL A 108 13.74 6.71 -14.88
CA VAL A 108 13.69 5.62 -13.91
C VAL A 108 15.06 5.45 -13.26
N ARG A 109 16.15 5.50 -14.03
CA ARG A 109 17.51 5.34 -13.51
C ARG A 109 17.91 6.49 -12.59
N ARG A 110 17.64 7.74 -12.98
CA ARG A 110 17.98 8.96 -12.22
C ARG A 110 17.29 9.04 -10.86
N PHE A 111 16.03 8.60 -10.80
CA PHE A 111 15.19 8.78 -9.60
C PHE A 111 14.88 7.47 -8.85
N LYS A 112 15.47 6.32 -9.24
CA LYS A 112 15.21 5.00 -8.64
C LYS A 112 15.22 4.98 -7.10
N ASN A 113 16.16 5.68 -6.48
CA ASN A 113 16.36 5.73 -5.03
C ASN A 113 16.06 7.12 -4.43
N ASN A 114 15.39 7.99 -5.19
CA ASN A 114 15.06 9.33 -4.72
C ASN A 114 13.88 9.24 -3.75
N THR A 115 13.95 9.96 -2.63
CA THR A 115 12.90 9.96 -1.59
C THR A 115 11.81 11.00 -1.86
N GLN A 116 12.09 12.01 -2.67
CA GLN A 116 11.18 13.10 -3.02
C GLN A 116 10.48 12.87 -4.36
N VAL A 117 11.24 12.39 -5.36
CA VAL A 117 10.78 12.14 -6.72
C VAL A 117 10.45 10.67 -6.90
N HIS A 118 9.25 10.39 -7.38
CA HIS A 118 8.78 9.05 -7.71
C HIS A 118 8.35 9.00 -9.17
N VAL A 119 8.81 7.97 -9.89
CA VAL A 119 8.42 7.76 -11.28
C VAL A 119 7.18 6.88 -11.33
N PHE A 120 6.10 7.37 -11.93
CA PHE A 120 4.93 6.57 -12.29
C PHE A 120 5.10 6.05 -13.71
N ASP A 121 5.10 4.72 -13.87
CA ASP A 121 5.23 4.07 -15.18
C ASP A 121 3.92 4.15 -15.98
N PHE A 122 3.62 5.36 -16.46
CA PHE A 122 2.46 5.69 -17.26
C PHE A 122 2.44 4.91 -18.58
N ASN A 123 3.61 4.69 -19.21
CA ASN A 123 3.75 3.85 -20.40
C ASN A 123 3.16 2.45 -20.18
N ARG A 124 3.64 1.75 -19.15
CA ARG A 124 3.18 0.40 -18.82
C ARG A 124 1.72 0.39 -18.40
N TRP A 125 1.29 1.40 -17.65
CA TRP A 125 -0.10 1.53 -17.24
C TRP A 125 -1.04 1.66 -18.46
N ILE A 126 -0.74 2.57 -19.39
CA ILE A 126 -1.49 2.71 -20.66
C ILE A 126 -1.46 1.41 -21.47
N ALA A 127 -0.29 0.77 -21.57
CA ALA A 127 -0.17 -0.50 -22.28
C ALA A 127 -1.06 -1.60 -21.67
N SER A 128 -1.20 -1.64 -20.34
CA SER A 128 -2.04 -2.60 -19.64
C SER A 128 -3.55 -2.40 -19.87
N LEU A 129 -3.97 -1.18 -20.20
CA LEU A 129 -5.35 -0.86 -20.58
C LEU A 129 -5.64 -1.17 -22.05
N GLY A 130 -4.60 -1.27 -22.87
CA GLY A 130 -4.69 -1.33 -24.33
C GLY A 130 -4.49 0.05 -24.94
N LYS A 131 -3.23 0.38 -25.29
CA LYS A 131 -2.79 1.70 -25.77
C LYS A 131 -3.75 2.35 -26.77
N ASP A 132 -4.17 1.62 -27.80
CA ASP A 132 -4.99 2.16 -28.90
C ASP A 132 -6.39 2.63 -28.47
N ALA A 133 -6.92 2.07 -27.38
CA ALA A 133 -8.24 2.44 -26.86
C ALA A 133 -8.19 3.68 -25.95
N TYR A 134 -7.02 4.00 -25.39
CA TYR A 134 -6.89 4.99 -24.30
C TYR A 134 -5.94 6.14 -24.60
N TRP A 135 -4.99 5.98 -25.52
CA TRP A 135 -3.95 6.97 -25.84
C TRP A 135 -4.04 7.43 -27.29
N ASN A 136 -3.94 8.74 -27.51
CA ASN A 136 -3.98 9.38 -28.83
C ASN A 136 -5.16 8.92 -29.71
N THR A 137 -6.31 8.66 -29.09
CA THR A 137 -7.57 8.32 -29.77
C THR A 137 -8.14 9.52 -30.54
N LYS A 138 -9.36 9.40 -31.07
CA LYS A 138 -10.12 10.51 -31.71
C LYS A 138 -10.16 11.81 -30.89
N TYR A 139 -10.03 11.74 -29.56
CA TYR A 139 -10.06 12.93 -28.70
C TYR A 139 -8.83 13.83 -28.85
N ARG A 140 -7.71 13.31 -29.37
CA ARG A 140 -6.52 14.12 -29.67
C ARG A 140 -6.84 15.16 -30.73
N GLU A 141 -7.49 14.75 -31.81
CA GLU A 141 -7.86 15.67 -32.91
C GLU A 141 -8.99 16.62 -32.50
N LEU A 142 -9.92 16.16 -31.65
CA LEU A 142 -11.10 16.94 -31.28
C LEU A 142 -10.84 17.98 -30.18
N ALA A 143 -9.90 17.72 -29.26
CA ALA A 143 -9.75 18.51 -28.03
C ALA A 143 -8.33 18.52 -27.45
N ASP A 144 -7.32 18.09 -28.22
CA ASP A 144 -5.94 17.88 -27.75
C ASP A 144 -5.85 17.06 -26.45
N MET A 145 -6.75 16.08 -26.33
CA MET A 145 -6.76 15.12 -25.24
C MET A 145 -6.00 13.87 -25.69
N ARG A 146 -4.75 13.74 -25.25
CA ARG A 146 -3.96 12.51 -25.50
C ARG A 146 -4.51 11.32 -24.72
N LEU A 147 -4.95 11.54 -23.49
CA LEU A 147 -5.61 10.53 -22.67
C LEU A 147 -7.13 10.58 -22.90
N ALA A 148 -7.73 9.44 -23.21
CA ALA A 148 -9.18 9.37 -23.42
C ALA A 148 -9.95 9.66 -22.11
N PRO A 149 -11.09 10.37 -22.13
CA PRO A 149 -11.81 10.77 -20.92
C PRO A 149 -12.25 9.62 -20.01
N HIS A 150 -12.55 8.45 -20.59
CA HIS A 150 -12.93 7.26 -19.82
C HIS A 150 -11.74 6.62 -19.08
N ALA A 151 -10.50 7.04 -19.34
CA ALA A 151 -9.32 6.68 -18.57
C ALA A 151 -9.10 7.57 -17.33
N PHE A 152 -9.75 8.74 -17.24
CA PHE A 152 -9.45 9.73 -16.20
C PHE A 152 -9.68 9.18 -14.79
N GLU A 153 -10.72 8.39 -14.60
CA GLU A 153 -11.01 7.78 -13.31
C GLU A 153 -9.97 6.71 -12.93
N LEU A 154 -9.56 5.90 -13.90
CA LEU A 154 -8.52 4.89 -13.72
C LEU A 154 -7.19 5.55 -13.38
N PHE A 155 -6.84 6.63 -14.08
CA PHE A 155 -5.59 7.35 -13.85
C PHE A 155 -5.59 8.05 -12.49
N ALA A 156 -6.68 8.72 -12.14
CA ALA A 156 -6.86 9.33 -10.83
C ALA A 156 -6.72 8.30 -9.69
N ASN A 157 -7.21 7.07 -9.89
CA ASN A 157 -7.01 5.98 -8.94
C ASN A 157 -5.53 5.56 -8.80
N GLU A 158 -4.72 5.67 -9.86
CA GLU A 158 -3.28 5.46 -9.73
C GLU A 158 -2.58 6.65 -9.04
N LEU A 159 -2.98 7.89 -9.32
CA LEU A 159 -2.37 9.07 -8.70
C LEU A 159 -2.65 9.16 -7.19
N VAL A 160 -3.85 8.74 -6.73
CA VAL A 160 -4.19 8.76 -5.30
C VAL A 160 -3.31 7.80 -4.48
N ALA A 161 -2.70 6.79 -5.13
CA ALA A 161 -1.76 5.86 -4.49
C ALA A 161 -0.58 6.56 -3.81
N TYR A 162 -0.22 7.77 -4.26
CA TYR A 162 0.85 8.59 -3.66
C TYR A 162 0.33 9.53 -2.56
N LEU A 163 -0.95 9.91 -2.61
CA LEU A 163 -1.58 10.72 -1.56
C LEU A 163 -1.85 9.92 -0.29
N VAL A 164 -2.26 8.66 -0.42
CA VAL A 164 -2.55 7.78 0.73
C VAL A 164 -1.39 7.69 1.73
N PRO A 165 -0.15 7.33 1.33
CA PRO A 165 1.00 7.31 2.23
C PRO A 165 1.44 8.70 2.68
N LEU A 166 1.33 9.72 1.83
CA LEU A 166 1.62 11.10 2.20
C LEU A 166 0.72 11.58 3.35
N ALA A 167 -0.54 11.18 3.33
CA ALA A 167 -1.53 11.52 4.34
C ALA A 167 -1.50 10.63 5.59
N GLY A 168 -0.62 9.61 5.62
CA GLY A 168 -0.58 8.62 6.69
C GLY A 168 -1.84 7.77 6.80
N LYS A 169 -2.58 7.60 5.70
CA LYS A 169 -3.85 6.84 5.62
C LYS A 169 -3.64 5.40 5.16
N THR A 170 -2.42 4.89 5.23
CA THR A 170 -2.09 3.53 4.82
C THR A 170 -2.66 2.49 5.79
N LYS A 171 -2.96 1.33 5.22
CA LYS A 171 -3.48 0.18 5.94
C LYS A 171 -2.35 -0.81 6.22
N LYS A 172 -2.46 -1.51 7.35
CA LYS A 172 -1.43 -2.38 7.90
C LYS A 172 -1.83 -3.85 7.85
N CYS A 173 -3.13 -4.14 7.88
CA CYS A 173 -3.65 -5.49 7.96
C CYS A 173 -4.75 -5.74 6.95
N LEU A 174 -4.70 -6.91 6.32
CA LEU A 174 -5.75 -7.47 5.49
C LEU A 174 -6.38 -8.64 6.25
N VAL A 175 -7.68 -8.55 6.52
CA VAL A 175 -8.47 -9.61 7.15
C VAL A 175 -9.31 -10.30 6.08
N LEU A 176 -9.26 -11.62 6.05
CA LEU A 176 -9.82 -12.44 4.99
C LEU A 176 -10.88 -13.38 5.56
N ASP A 177 -12.01 -13.47 4.87
CA ASP A 177 -12.85 -14.67 4.89
C ASP A 177 -12.17 -15.84 4.14
N LEU A 178 -12.73 -17.04 4.21
CA LEU A 178 -12.14 -18.25 3.61
C LEU A 178 -12.97 -18.82 2.46
N ASP A 179 -14.17 -19.33 2.75
CA ASP A 179 -15.04 -19.96 1.75
C ASP A 179 -15.46 -18.93 0.69
N ASN A 180 -15.45 -19.33 -0.59
CA ASN A 180 -15.67 -18.43 -1.73
C ASN A 180 -14.77 -17.17 -1.79
N THR A 181 -13.76 -17.08 -0.92
CA THR A 181 -12.81 -15.95 -0.85
C THR A 181 -11.39 -16.41 -1.17
N LEU A 182 -10.84 -17.37 -0.42
CA LEU A 182 -9.51 -17.95 -0.67
C LEU A 182 -9.56 -19.23 -1.51
N TRP A 183 -10.72 -19.87 -1.60
CA TRP A 183 -11.03 -20.98 -2.49
C TRP A 183 -12.51 -20.89 -2.88
N GLY A 184 -12.92 -21.56 -3.96
CA GLY A 184 -14.33 -21.66 -4.32
C GLY A 184 -15.01 -22.82 -3.60
N GLY A 185 -16.27 -22.65 -3.21
CA GLY A 185 -17.01 -23.66 -2.46
C GLY A 185 -16.94 -23.47 -0.94
N VAL A 186 -17.70 -24.29 -0.23
CA VAL A 186 -17.88 -24.27 1.22
C VAL A 186 -17.25 -25.52 1.81
N ILE A 187 -16.17 -25.39 2.57
CA ILE A 187 -15.40 -26.57 3.04
C ILE A 187 -16.26 -27.55 3.85
N GLY A 188 -17.20 -27.05 4.66
CA GLY A 188 -18.08 -27.89 5.48
C GLY A 188 -19.12 -28.67 4.67
N GLU A 189 -19.39 -28.29 3.41
CA GLU A 189 -20.37 -28.93 2.53
C GLU A 189 -19.68 -29.76 1.45
N ASP A 190 -18.68 -29.17 0.78
CA ASP A 190 -18.01 -29.74 -0.39
C ASP A 190 -16.85 -30.68 0.01
N GLY A 191 -16.30 -30.51 1.21
CA GLY A 191 -15.12 -31.21 1.70
C GLY A 191 -13.83 -30.83 0.95
N LEU A 192 -12.70 -31.36 1.43
CA LEU A 192 -11.37 -31.00 0.93
C LEU A 192 -11.19 -31.19 -0.58
N SER A 193 -11.77 -32.25 -1.15
CA SER A 193 -11.66 -32.54 -2.59
C SER A 193 -12.65 -31.76 -3.46
N GLY A 194 -13.67 -31.15 -2.86
CA GLY A 194 -14.73 -30.43 -3.57
C GLY A 194 -14.45 -28.94 -3.73
N ILE A 195 -13.64 -28.35 -2.84
CA ILE A 195 -13.28 -26.93 -2.95
C ILE A 195 -12.43 -26.64 -4.21
N ALA A 196 -12.72 -25.53 -4.87
CA ALA A 196 -12.04 -25.10 -6.09
C ALA A 196 -10.82 -24.24 -5.75
N LEU A 197 -9.65 -24.86 -5.78
CA LEU A 197 -8.36 -24.17 -5.67
C LEU A 197 -7.30 -24.88 -6.50
N SER A 198 -6.85 -24.25 -7.58
CA SER A 198 -5.87 -24.85 -8.50
C SER A 198 -5.26 -23.80 -9.40
N PRO A 199 -4.05 -24.00 -9.96
CA PRO A 199 -3.47 -23.07 -10.93
C PRO A 199 -4.27 -22.93 -12.24
N SER A 200 -5.19 -23.85 -12.52
CA SER A 200 -5.98 -23.91 -13.75
C SER A 200 -7.47 -24.21 -13.46
N GLY A 201 -8.33 -24.05 -14.47
CA GLY A 201 -9.76 -24.35 -14.35
C GLY A 201 -10.49 -23.42 -13.39
N ALA A 202 -11.57 -23.92 -12.76
CA ALA A 202 -12.43 -23.15 -11.88
C ALA A 202 -11.73 -22.62 -10.61
N GLY A 203 -10.65 -23.28 -10.15
CA GLY A 203 -9.88 -22.85 -8.99
C GLY A 203 -8.81 -21.78 -9.29
N SER A 204 -8.55 -21.48 -10.57
CA SER A 204 -7.52 -20.53 -11.02
C SER A 204 -7.68 -19.12 -10.46
N PRO A 205 -8.90 -18.54 -10.41
CA PRO A 205 -9.07 -17.19 -9.86
C PRO A 205 -8.66 -17.07 -8.39
N PHE A 206 -9.03 -18.06 -7.57
CA PHE A 206 -8.68 -18.11 -6.15
C PHE A 206 -7.19 -18.32 -5.93
N TYR A 207 -6.56 -19.16 -6.76
CA TYR A 207 -5.12 -19.36 -6.73
C TYR A 207 -4.36 -18.06 -7.04
N GLU A 208 -4.75 -17.34 -8.09
CA GLU A 208 -4.16 -16.04 -8.42
C GLU A 208 -4.44 -14.97 -7.36
N PHE A 209 -5.61 -15.03 -6.71
CA PHE A 209 -5.93 -14.16 -5.59
C PHE A 209 -5.02 -14.42 -4.37
N GLN A 210 -4.79 -15.69 -4.01
CA GLN A 210 -3.82 -16.04 -2.96
C GLN A 210 -2.41 -15.57 -3.31
N ARG A 211 -1.98 -15.67 -4.59
CA ARG A 211 -0.68 -15.11 -5.02
C ARG A 211 -0.58 -13.61 -4.76
N ALA A 212 -1.63 -12.85 -5.10
CA ALA A 212 -1.66 -11.42 -4.87
C ALA A 212 -1.64 -11.07 -3.36
N ILE A 213 -2.36 -11.82 -2.53
CA ILE A 213 -2.34 -11.68 -1.06
C ILE A 213 -0.95 -11.99 -0.51
N LYS A 214 -0.30 -13.06 -0.98
CA LYS A 214 1.06 -13.43 -0.55
C LYS A 214 2.08 -12.32 -0.87
N GLN A 215 1.98 -11.70 -2.04
CA GLN A 215 2.80 -10.54 -2.40
C GLN A 215 2.57 -9.34 -1.47
N LEU A 216 1.32 -9.08 -1.06
CA LEU A 216 1.04 -8.06 -0.06
C LEU A 216 1.69 -8.40 1.28
N GLN A 217 1.60 -9.66 1.71
CA GLN A 217 2.22 -10.12 2.96
C GLN A 217 3.74 -9.97 2.93
N GLU A 218 4.40 -10.35 1.83
CA GLU A 218 5.84 -10.20 1.61
C GLU A 218 6.29 -8.72 1.60
N SER A 219 5.37 -7.79 1.30
CA SER A 219 5.58 -6.34 1.41
C SER A 219 5.39 -5.78 2.83
N GLY A 220 5.05 -6.65 3.80
CA GLY A 220 4.85 -6.31 5.21
C GLY A 220 3.42 -5.92 5.57
N ILE A 221 2.42 -6.41 4.83
CA ILE A 221 1.00 -6.38 5.23
C ILE A 221 0.72 -7.57 6.13
N ILE A 222 0.07 -7.32 7.26
CA ILE A 222 -0.35 -8.36 8.21
C ILE A 222 -1.55 -9.08 7.62
N LEU A 223 -1.55 -10.41 7.65
CA LEU A 223 -2.73 -11.19 7.31
C LEU A 223 -3.42 -11.70 8.58
N ALA A 224 -4.75 -11.65 8.57
CA ALA A 224 -5.58 -12.28 9.58
C ALA A 224 -6.80 -12.97 8.95
N ILE A 225 -7.39 -13.94 9.66
CA ILE A 225 -8.59 -14.66 9.22
C ILE A 225 -9.77 -14.24 10.09
N ASN A 226 -10.92 -13.99 9.46
CA ASN A 226 -12.21 -13.87 10.14
C ASN A 226 -13.30 -14.58 9.33
N SER A 227 -13.49 -15.86 9.64
CA SER A 227 -14.32 -16.77 8.85
C SER A 227 -15.26 -17.59 9.71
N ARG A 228 -16.42 -17.92 9.16
CA ARG A 228 -17.43 -18.76 9.82
C ARG A 228 -17.29 -20.20 9.38
N ASN A 229 -16.37 -20.91 10.01
CA ASN A 229 -16.11 -22.32 9.75
C ASN A 229 -15.86 -23.08 11.04
N ASN A 230 -15.82 -24.41 10.92
CA ASN A 230 -15.20 -25.28 11.90
C ASN A 230 -13.67 -25.22 11.74
N GLU A 231 -12.95 -25.03 12.84
CA GLU A 231 -11.49 -24.90 12.86
C GLU A 231 -10.80 -26.16 12.32
N ALA A 232 -11.34 -27.35 12.61
CA ALA A 232 -10.75 -28.61 12.15
C ALA A 232 -10.76 -28.75 10.62
N ASP A 233 -11.83 -28.31 9.97
CA ASP A 233 -12.00 -28.41 8.53
C ASP A 233 -11.02 -27.45 7.81
N VAL A 234 -10.89 -26.23 8.35
CA VAL A 234 -9.93 -25.24 7.82
C VAL A 234 -8.48 -25.70 8.01
N ALA A 235 -8.15 -26.26 9.19
CA ALA A 235 -6.83 -26.82 9.44
C ALA A 235 -6.49 -27.96 8.48
N GLU A 236 -7.48 -28.79 8.13
CA GLU A 236 -7.30 -29.83 7.11
C GLU A 236 -6.96 -29.25 5.73
N VAL A 237 -7.61 -28.16 5.32
CA VAL A 237 -7.29 -27.47 4.06
C VAL A 237 -5.85 -26.96 4.06
N PHE A 238 -5.44 -26.22 5.10
CA PHE A 238 -4.07 -25.71 5.20
C PHE A 238 -3.03 -26.83 5.21
N ALA A 239 -3.32 -27.96 5.86
CA ALA A 239 -2.39 -29.07 5.99
C ALA A 239 -2.28 -29.94 4.74
N LYS A 240 -3.39 -30.16 4.02
CA LYS A 240 -3.49 -31.22 2.99
C LYS A 240 -3.77 -30.70 1.59
N HIS A 241 -4.30 -29.49 1.42
CA HIS A 241 -4.67 -29.02 0.09
C HIS A 241 -3.43 -28.61 -0.72
N ARG A 242 -3.07 -29.43 -1.72
CA ARG A 242 -1.81 -29.31 -2.49
C ARG A 242 -1.54 -27.95 -3.16
N HIS A 243 -2.59 -27.18 -3.46
CA HIS A 243 -2.48 -25.89 -4.15
C HIS A 243 -2.71 -24.70 -3.21
N MET A 244 -2.75 -24.93 -1.90
CA MET A 244 -2.81 -23.85 -0.91
C MET A 244 -1.48 -23.11 -0.88
N LEU A 245 -1.47 -21.83 -1.24
CA LEU A 245 -0.27 -21.01 -1.31
C LEU A 245 0.02 -20.25 -0.02
N LEU A 246 -1.06 -19.84 0.65
CA LEU A 246 -1.01 -19.25 1.98
C LEU A 246 -0.99 -20.37 3.00
N THR A 247 -0.03 -20.32 3.92
CA THR A 247 0.10 -21.27 5.02
C THR A 247 -0.48 -20.68 6.30
N GLU A 248 -0.77 -21.50 7.32
CA GLU A 248 -1.23 -20.98 8.62
C GLU A 248 -0.23 -19.99 9.24
N ASP A 249 1.06 -20.15 8.94
CA ASP A 249 2.13 -19.27 9.45
C ASP A 249 2.18 -17.91 8.73
N ASP A 250 1.53 -17.79 7.56
CA ASP A 250 1.38 -16.49 6.89
C ASP A 250 0.39 -15.57 7.63
N PHE A 251 -0.46 -16.11 8.51
CA PHE A 251 -1.47 -15.39 9.27
C PHE A 251 -1.05 -15.12 10.72
N ALA A 252 -1.04 -13.84 11.09
CA ALA A 252 -0.66 -13.39 12.42
C ALA A 252 -1.72 -13.73 13.48
N ALA A 253 -3.00 -13.70 13.10
CA ALA A 253 -4.12 -14.00 13.97
C ALA A 253 -5.29 -14.58 13.16
N ALA A 254 -6.17 -15.34 13.83
CA ALA A 254 -7.33 -15.95 13.20
C ALA A 254 -8.52 -15.99 14.15
N ARG A 255 -9.72 -15.81 13.60
CA ARG A 255 -11.01 -16.12 14.21
C ARG A 255 -11.78 -17.01 13.24
N ILE A 256 -11.74 -18.31 13.51
CA ILE A 256 -12.44 -19.34 12.75
C ILE A 256 -13.50 -19.92 13.68
N ASN A 257 -14.67 -19.32 13.68
CA ASN A 257 -15.77 -19.65 14.60
C ASN A 257 -17.10 -19.09 14.10
N TRP A 258 -18.19 -19.43 14.78
CA TRP A 258 -19.54 -18.97 14.43
C TRP A 258 -19.95 -17.64 15.08
N SER A 259 -19.00 -16.93 15.70
CA SER A 259 -19.28 -15.65 16.36
C SER A 259 -19.59 -14.54 15.37
N ASN A 260 -20.02 -13.38 15.89
CA ASN A 260 -20.24 -12.19 15.09
C ASN A 260 -18.90 -11.69 14.48
N LYS A 261 -18.87 -11.46 13.16
CA LYS A 261 -17.64 -11.02 12.47
C LYS A 261 -17.12 -9.68 12.98
N ALA A 262 -18.00 -8.72 13.31
CA ALA A 262 -17.58 -7.42 13.84
C ALA A 262 -16.91 -7.57 15.22
N GLN A 263 -17.44 -8.44 16.08
CA GLN A 263 -16.80 -8.74 17.37
C GLN A 263 -15.42 -9.40 17.15
N ASN A 264 -15.34 -10.40 16.26
CA ASN A 264 -14.08 -11.04 15.89
C ASN A 264 -13.05 -10.01 15.39
N MET A 265 -13.46 -9.00 14.61
CA MET A 265 -12.56 -7.93 14.16
C MET A 265 -11.99 -7.10 15.32
N GLN A 266 -12.82 -6.76 16.30
CA GLN A 266 -12.35 -6.01 17.49
C GLN A 266 -11.33 -6.82 18.28
N GLU A 267 -11.58 -8.12 18.46
CA GLU A 267 -10.64 -9.02 19.14
C GLU A 267 -9.33 -9.17 18.35
N LEU A 268 -9.40 -9.29 17.01
CA LEU A 268 -8.23 -9.32 16.14
C LEU A 268 -7.42 -8.02 16.23
N ALA A 269 -8.08 -6.86 16.22
CA ALA A 269 -7.43 -5.56 16.36
C ALA A 269 -6.68 -5.43 17.70
N GLN A 270 -7.31 -5.86 18.80
CA GLN A 270 -6.70 -5.90 20.13
C GLN A 270 -5.50 -6.86 20.17
N GLU A 271 -5.66 -8.07 19.62
CA GLU A 271 -4.60 -9.09 19.59
C GLU A 271 -3.38 -8.63 18.79
N LEU A 272 -3.60 -7.99 17.65
CA LEU A 272 -2.55 -7.46 16.77
C LEU A 272 -2.01 -6.10 17.25
N ASN A 273 -2.63 -5.50 18.26
CA ASN A 273 -2.30 -4.17 18.78
C ASN A 273 -2.28 -3.08 17.67
N ILE A 274 -3.31 -3.07 16.83
CA ILE A 274 -3.52 -2.06 15.78
C ILE A 274 -4.96 -1.55 15.84
N GLY A 275 -5.19 -0.30 15.43
CA GLY A 275 -6.54 0.24 15.30
C GLY A 275 -7.30 -0.35 14.11
N LEU A 276 -8.63 -0.40 14.21
CA LEU A 276 -9.52 -0.89 13.15
C LEU A 276 -9.39 -0.07 11.87
N GLU A 277 -9.09 1.23 11.99
CA GLU A 277 -8.81 2.12 10.87
C GLU A 277 -7.53 1.74 10.10
N SER A 278 -6.68 0.89 10.67
CA SER A 278 -5.51 0.33 9.98
C SER A 278 -5.79 -1.02 9.31
N MET A 279 -7.02 -1.54 9.41
CA MET A 279 -7.41 -2.85 8.88
C MET A 279 -8.32 -2.72 7.66
N VAL A 280 -8.30 -3.75 6.82
CA VAL A 280 -9.15 -3.89 5.62
C VAL A 280 -9.77 -5.27 5.63
N PHE A 281 -11.06 -5.37 5.35
CA PHE A 281 -11.78 -6.63 5.28
C PHE A 281 -12.13 -7.01 3.84
N ILE A 282 -12.01 -8.31 3.54
CA ILE A 282 -12.44 -8.94 2.30
C ILE A 282 -13.30 -10.15 2.65
N ASP A 283 -14.46 -10.23 2.00
CA ASP A 283 -15.47 -11.28 2.12
C ASP A 283 -16.29 -11.29 0.82
N ASP A 284 -16.66 -12.46 0.32
CA ASP A 284 -17.48 -12.57 -0.89
C ASP A 284 -18.96 -12.21 -0.61
N ASP A 285 -19.44 -12.46 0.61
CA ASP A 285 -20.84 -12.26 0.98
C ASP A 285 -21.12 -10.76 1.22
N PRO A 286 -21.96 -10.11 0.40
CA PRO A 286 -22.36 -8.71 0.60
C PRO A 286 -22.98 -8.45 1.98
N ARG A 287 -23.62 -9.44 2.60
CA ARG A 287 -24.25 -9.29 3.93
C ARG A 287 -23.21 -9.16 5.02
N ASN A 288 -22.13 -9.95 4.97
CA ASN A 288 -21.03 -9.85 5.92
C ASN A 288 -20.29 -8.52 5.76
N ARG A 289 -20.10 -8.08 4.52
CA ARG A 289 -19.48 -6.78 4.21
C ARG A 289 -20.29 -5.62 4.76
N GLU A 290 -21.60 -5.61 4.53
CA GLU A 290 -22.49 -4.57 5.07
C GLU A 290 -22.56 -4.59 6.60
N LEU A 291 -22.59 -5.79 7.21
CA LEU A 291 -22.54 -5.93 8.67
C LEU A 291 -21.27 -5.30 9.26
N VAL A 292 -20.10 -5.57 8.67
CA VAL A 292 -18.84 -5.01 9.14
C VAL A 292 -18.78 -3.50 8.86
N ALA A 293 -19.17 -3.05 7.67
CA ALA A 293 -19.15 -1.64 7.31
C ALA A 293 -20.07 -0.77 8.20
N SER A 294 -21.24 -1.30 8.56
CA SER A 294 -22.19 -0.61 9.45
C SER A 294 -21.76 -0.65 10.93
N ALA A 295 -21.23 -1.79 11.39
CA ALA A 295 -20.81 -1.94 12.78
C ALA A 295 -19.46 -1.27 13.10
N LEU A 296 -18.55 -1.20 12.12
CA LEU A 296 -17.18 -0.68 12.25
C LEU A 296 -16.84 0.30 11.12
N PRO A 297 -17.45 1.51 11.08
CA PRO A 297 -17.28 2.47 9.97
C PRO A 297 -15.84 2.94 9.71
N GLU A 298 -14.95 2.84 10.70
CA GLU A 298 -13.54 3.18 10.57
C GLU A 298 -12.72 2.14 9.78
N MET A 299 -13.20 0.90 9.72
CA MET A 299 -12.55 -0.20 9.01
C MET A 299 -12.89 -0.12 7.52
N ALA A 300 -11.88 -0.31 6.66
CA ALA A 300 -12.16 -0.38 5.23
C ALA A 300 -12.70 -1.76 4.85
N VAL A 301 -13.69 -1.81 3.96
CA VAL A 301 -14.21 -3.06 3.39
C VAL A 301 -14.05 -2.96 1.87
N ILE A 302 -13.40 -3.95 1.26
CA ILE A 302 -13.27 -3.99 -0.20
C ILE A 302 -14.53 -4.67 -0.77
N ASP A 303 -15.16 -3.98 -1.71
CA ASP A 303 -16.27 -4.53 -2.48
C ASP A 303 -15.76 -5.53 -3.52
N LEU A 304 -15.60 -6.79 -3.11
CA LEU A 304 -15.38 -7.89 -4.05
C LEU A 304 -16.53 -8.00 -5.08
N PRO A 305 -16.21 -8.09 -6.38
CA PRO A 305 -17.17 -8.38 -7.43
C PRO A 305 -17.75 -9.79 -7.28
N ARG A 306 -18.82 -10.12 -8.01
CA ARG A 306 -19.40 -11.47 -7.96
C ARG A 306 -18.53 -12.52 -8.63
N ASP A 307 -17.72 -12.11 -9.61
CA ASP A 307 -16.84 -13.00 -10.36
C ASP A 307 -15.45 -13.06 -9.70
N PRO A 308 -15.02 -14.24 -9.21
CA PRO A 308 -13.69 -14.42 -8.62
C PRO A 308 -12.54 -14.01 -9.54
N ARG A 309 -12.73 -14.04 -10.87
CA ARG A 309 -11.72 -13.60 -11.86
C ARG A 309 -11.33 -12.14 -11.68
N GLU A 310 -12.18 -11.34 -11.06
CA GLU A 310 -11.98 -9.92 -10.85
C GLU A 310 -11.43 -9.58 -9.45
N TYR A 311 -11.27 -10.56 -8.54
CA TYR A 311 -10.81 -10.31 -7.16
C TYR A 311 -9.43 -9.65 -7.10
N VAL A 312 -8.49 -10.13 -7.92
CA VAL A 312 -7.15 -9.54 -8.03
C VAL A 312 -7.23 -8.07 -8.47
N SER A 313 -8.14 -7.76 -9.40
CA SER A 313 -8.36 -6.39 -9.88
C SER A 313 -8.94 -5.51 -8.79
N ALA A 314 -9.94 -6.00 -8.04
CA ALA A 314 -10.53 -5.30 -6.90
C ALA A 314 -9.48 -4.98 -5.82
N LEU A 315 -8.63 -5.95 -5.48
CA LEU A 315 -7.54 -5.78 -4.51
C LEU A 315 -6.49 -4.75 -4.98
N ARG A 316 -6.07 -4.81 -6.24
CA ARG A 316 -5.09 -3.86 -6.82
C ARG A 316 -5.65 -2.46 -7.01
N SER A 317 -6.96 -2.35 -7.22
CA SER A 317 -7.66 -1.07 -7.31
C SER A 317 -7.69 -0.36 -5.95
N TYR A 318 -7.64 -1.10 -4.84
CA TYR A 318 -7.56 -0.53 -3.51
C TYR A 318 -6.16 -0.03 -3.18
N LYS A 319 -6.01 1.29 -3.06
CA LYS A 319 -4.72 1.97 -2.83
C LYS A 319 -4.37 2.17 -1.36
N GLY A 320 -5.19 1.65 -0.42
CA GLY A 320 -4.89 1.77 1.01
C GLY A 320 -3.60 1.08 1.45
N PHE A 321 -3.09 0.11 0.68
CA PHE A 321 -1.86 -0.61 0.98
C PHE A 321 -0.58 -0.01 0.39
N THR A 322 -0.68 1.12 -0.32
CA THR A 322 0.47 1.72 -1.02
C THR A 322 1.45 2.36 -0.05
N ARG A 323 2.74 2.36 -0.40
CA ARG A 323 3.84 2.94 0.40
C ARG A 323 4.89 3.53 -0.52
N PHE A 324 5.59 4.59 -0.08
CA PHE A 324 6.69 5.17 -0.85
C PHE A 324 7.94 4.29 -0.87
N SER A 325 8.17 3.52 0.19
CA SER A 325 9.31 2.62 0.32
C SER A 325 8.95 1.42 1.19
N ILE A 326 9.46 0.24 0.82
CA ILE A 326 9.41 -0.96 1.66
C ILE A 326 10.71 -1.00 2.45
N THR A 327 10.62 -1.03 3.77
CA THR A 327 11.80 -1.15 4.64
C THR A 327 12.14 -2.61 4.90
N ASP A 328 13.39 -2.91 5.29
CA ASP A 328 13.77 -4.27 5.68
C ASP A 328 13.00 -4.77 6.91
N GLU A 329 12.60 -3.86 7.80
CA GLU A 329 11.73 -4.17 8.93
C GLU A 329 10.34 -4.62 8.44
N ASP A 330 9.80 -4.00 7.39
CA ASP A 330 8.52 -4.43 6.79
C ASP A 330 8.60 -5.85 6.24
N ARG A 331 9.72 -6.23 5.59
CA ARG A 331 9.94 -7.60 5.11
C ARG A 331 10.04 -8.61 6.26
N LYS A 332 10.54 -8.17 7.42
CA LYS A 332 10.67 -9.01 8.62
C LYS A 332 9.39 -9.07 9.46
N LYS A 333 8.40 -8.20 9.24
CA LYS A 333 7.15 -8.18 10.04
C LYS A 333 6.42 -9.52 10.02
N ALA A 334 6.35 -10.19 8.88
CA ALA A 334 5.76 -11.53 8.79
C ALA A 334 6.40 -12.51 9.80
N HIS A 335 7.73 -12.52 9.88
CA HIS A 335 8.47 -13.35 10.83
C HIS A 335 8.25 -12.91 12.28
N MET A 336 8.17 -11.59 12.53
CA MET A 336 7.91 -11.06 13.87
C MET A 336 6.57 -11.51 14.45
N TYR A 337 5.51 -11.55 13.64
CA TYR A 337 4.19 -11.99 14.12
C TYR A 337 4.14 -13.51 14.37
N ALA A 338 4.80 -14.31 13.52
CA ALA A 338 4.96 -15.74 13.78
C ALA A 338 5.72 -15.99 15.09
N ASP A 339 6.75 -15.20 15.37
CA ASP A 339 7.49 -15.27 16.64
C ASP A 339 6.63 -14.79 17.82
N GLU A 340 5.85 -13.72 17.68
CA GLU A 340 4.96 -13.24 18.74
C GLU A 340 3.88 -14.27 19.09
N LYS A 341 3.31 -14.97 18.09
CA LYS A 341 2.38 -16.10 18.30
C LYS A 341 3.05 -17.22 19.09
N LYS A 342 4.32 -17.56 18.81
CA LYS A 342 5.09 -18.52 19.59
C LYS A 342 5.33 -18.03 21.02
N ARG A 343 5.67 -16.74 21.21
CA ARG A 343 5.85 -16.13 22.53
C ARG A 343 4.56 -16.18 23.35
N ARG A 344 3.40 -15.89 22.75
CA ARG A 344 2.11 -15.98 23.44
C ARG A 344 1.79 -17.40 23.89
N LYS A 345 1.95 -18.39 22.99
CA LYS A 345 1.80 -19.82 23.34
C LYS A 345 2.78 -20.24 24.45
N LEU A 346 4.01 -19.72 24.44
CA LEU A 346 4.99 -19.98 25.49
C LEU A 346 4.56 -19.34 26.81
N LYS A 347 4.02 -18.13 26.79
CA LYS A 347 3.51 -17.42 27.97
C LYS A 347 2.34 -18.14 28.61
N GLU A 348 1.38 -18.60 27.81
CA GLU A 348 0.23 -19.40 28.29
C GLU A 348 0.66 -20.72 28.95
N LYS A 349 1.76 -21.31 28.49
CA LYS A 349 2.34 -22.53 29.06
C LYS A 349 3.29 -22.29 30.23
N SER A 350 3.66 -21.03 30.50
CA SER A 350 4.62 -20.69 31.56
C SER A 350 3.90 -20.51 32.89
N ILE A 351 4.45 -21.11 33.93
CA ILE A 351 3.88 -21.09 35.29
C ILE A 351 4.07 -19.71 35.94
N ASP A 352 5.19 -19.05 35.64
CA ASP A 352 5.55 -17.72 36.15
C ASP A 352 6.32 -16.89 35.12
N LEU A 353 6.53 -15.61 35.44
CA LEU A 353 7.24 -14.66 34.57
C LEU A 353 8.70 -15.07 34.34
N GLU A 354 9.38 -15.62 35.35
CA GLU A 354 10.78 -16.00 35.24
C GLU A 354 10.98 -17.17 34.26
N SER A 355 10.14 -18.20 34.37
CA SER A 355 10.12 -19.35 33.47
C SER A 355 9.82 -18.93 32.03
N PHE A 356 8.90 -17.97 31.86
CA PHE A 356 8.60 -17.38 30.56
C PHE A 356 9.84 -16.68 29.97
N LEU A 357 10.47 -15.78 30.73
CA LEU A 357 11.65 -15.03 30.28
C LEU A 357 12.84 -15.96 29.95
N ARG A 358 13.07 -17.01 30.74
CA ARG A 358 14.09 -18.03 30.44
C ARG A 358 13.77 -18.80 29.16
N GLY A 359 12.50 -19.13 28.94
CA GLY A 359 12.03 -19.83 27.75
C GLY A 359 12.23 -19.04 26.45
N LEU A 360 12.21 -17.71 26.50
CA LEU A 360 12.47 -16.85 25.35
C LEU A 360 13.92 -16.91 24.83
N ARG A 361 14.87 -17.39 25.66
CA ARG A 361 16.30 -17.49 25.32
C ARG A 361 16.86 -16.21 24.69
N MET A 362 16.45 -15.05 25.21
CA MET A 362 16.85 -13.74 24.69
C MET A 362 18.37 -13.59 24.71
N ARG A 363 18.94 -13.15 23.58
CA ARG A 363 20.33 -12.71 23.48
C ARG A 363 20.30 -11.24 23.09
N ILE A 364 21.08 -10.41 23.77
CA ILE A 364 21.18 -8.97 23.50
C ILE A 364 22.58 -8.72 22.95
N ASN A 365 22.68 -7.97 21.85
CA ASN A 365 23.95 -7.46 21.38
C ASN A 365 24.04 -5.95 21.70
N ILE A 366 25.16 -5.54 22.29
CA ILE A 366 25.39 -4.14 22.69
C ILE A 366 26.62 -3.64 21.95
N HIS A 367 26.43 -2.61 21.14
CA HIS A 367 27.53 -2.01 20.39
C HIS A 367 27.32 -0.49 20.22
N PRO A 368 28.39 0.27 19.92
CA PRO A 368 28.28 1.67 19.53
C PRO A 368 27.38 1.83 18.30
N ILE A 369 26.62 2.93 18.22
CA ILE A 369 25.84 3.26 17.02
C ILE A 369 26.80 3.40 15.83
N LEU A 370 26.55 2.63 14.78
CA LEU A 370 27.23 2.72 13.50
C LEU A 370 26.46 3.70 12.60
N ASP A 371 27.13 4.29 11.60
CA ASP A 371 26.54 5.26 10.68
C ASP A 371 25.26 4.73 10.01
N GLU A 372 25.24 3.46 9.64
CA GLU A 372 24.09 2.76 9.06
C GLU A 372 22.87 2.66 10.00
N HIS A 373 23.05 2.82 11.31
CA HIS A 373 21.99 2.72 12.32
C HIS A 373 21.48 4.08 12.80
N VAL A 374 22.10 5.20 12.40
CA VAL A 374 21.78 6.55 12.86
C VAL A 374 20.31 6.91 12.60
N ALA A 375 19.84 6.71 11.36
CA ALA A 375 18.45 6.96 10.99
C ALA A 375 17.46 6.13 11.82
N ARG A 376 17.79 4.85 12.07
CA ARG A 376 16.95 3.95 12.87
C ARG A 376 16.90 4.36 14.34
N ALA A 377 18.04 4.70 14.93
CA ALA A 377 18.13 5.15 16.31
C ALA A 377 17.37 6.47 16.52
N SER A 378 17.51 7.42 15.60
CA SER A 378 16.71 8.65 15.57
C SER A 378 15.22 8.32 15.59
N GLN A 379 14.76 7.49 14.64
CA GLN A 379 13.37 7.08 14.52
C GLN A 379 12.83 6.38 15.79
N LEU A 380 13.62 5.54 16.45
CA LEU A 380 13.24 4.90 17.73
C LEU A 380 12.98 5.94 18.81
N THR A 381 13.86 6.94 18.95
CA THR A 381 13.68 7.98 19.97
C THR A 381 12.41 8.81 19.76
N GLN A 382 11.94 8.92 18.49
CA GLN A 382 10.70 9.62 18.14
C GLN A 382 9.44 8.77 18.35
N LYS A 383 9.51 7.45 18.11
CA LYS A 383 8.35 6.55 18.12
C LYS A 383 8.12 5.85 19.46
N THR A 384 9.16 5.69 20.27
CA THR A 384 9.12 4.91 21.50
C THR A 384 8.62 5.75 22.67
N ASN A 385 7.34 5.57 23.01
CA ASN A 385 6.71 6.20 24.19
C ASN A 385 6.67 5.27 25.42
N GLN A 386 6.70 3.95 25.24
CA GLN A 386 6.86 2.99 26.34
C GLN A 386 8.34 2.78 26.65
N PHE A 387 8.69 2.77 27.95
CA PHE A 387 10.07 2.57 28.45
C PHE A 387 11.11 3.64 28.05
N ASN A 388 10.71 4.77 27.48
CA ASN A 388 11.59 5.93 27.30
C ASN A 388 11.66 6.77 28.59
N LEU A 389 12.57 6.40 29.50
CA LEU A 389 12.74 7.08 30.79
C LEU A 389 13.31 8.50 30.67
N THR A 390 13.96 8.83 29.55
CA THR A 390 14.61 10.14 29.37
C THR A 390 13.72 11.14 28.64
N THR A 391 12.74 10.66 27.85
CA THR A 391 11.90 11.43 26.92
C THR A 391 12.68 12.25 25.89
N ARG A 392 14.00 12.06 25.81
CA ARG A 392 14.86 12.78 24.87
C ARG A 392 14.68 12.21 23.47
N ARG A 393 14.48 13.12 22.52
CA ARG A 393 14.28 12.83 21.11
C ARG A 393 15.50 13.34 20.36
N TYR A 394 16.19 12.45 19.69
CA TYR A 394 17.42 12.76 18.98
C TYR A 394 17.13 12.79 17.48
N GLN A 395 17.65 13.80 16.81
CA GLN A 395 17.69 13.85 15.34
C GLN A 395 18.97 13.18 14.84
N GLU A 396 19.01 12.84 13.56
CA GLU A 396 20.14 12.12 12.96
C GLU A 396 21.46 12.86 13.14
N GLU A 397 21.47 14.19 13.00
CA GLU A 397 22.71 14.99 13.13
C GLU A 397 23.34 14.87 14.53
N VAL A 398 22.52 14.76 15.58
CA VAL A 398 22.99 14.69 16.97
C VAL A 398 23.56 13.31 17.31
N LEU A 399 23.05 12.26 16.66
CA LEU A 399 23.47 10.89 16.89
C LEU A 399 24.79 10.54 16.19
N GLY A 400 25.08 11.18 15.04
CA GLY A 400 26.35 11.00 14.32
C GLY A 400 27.56 11.59 15.06
N ASP A 401 27.36 12.66 15.84
CA ASP A 401 28.45 13.41 16.49
C ASP A 401 28.82 12.90 17.91
N ARG A 402 28.17 11.85 18.42
CA ARG A 402 28.37 11.37 19.80
C ARG A 402 28.43 9.85 19.87
N HIS A 403 29.22 9.32 20.80
CA HIS A 403 29.27 7.89 21.11
C HIS A 403 28.03 7.44 21.88
N PHE A 404 26.96 7.13 21.16
CA PHE A 404 25.80 6.43 21.69
C PHE A 404 26.00 4.91 21.54
N ALA A 405 25.48 4.13 22.49
CA ALA A 405 25.36 2.69 22.35
C ALA A 405 23.90 2.33 22.05
N ALA A 406 23.67 1.40 21.13
CA ALA A 406 22.34 0.88 20.82
C ALA A 406 22.21 -0.58 21.26
N PHE A 407 20.98 -0.95 21.61
CA PHE A 407 20.56 -2.32 21.83
C PHE A 407 19.99 -2.83 20.51
N VAL A 408 20.57 -3.90 19.96
CA VAL A 408 20.05 -4.58 18.78
C VAL A 408 19.63 -5.99 19.13
#